data_AF-A0AAF1A7K5-F1
#
_entry.id   AF-A0AAF1A7K5-F1
#
_cell.length_a   1.000
_cell.length_b   1.000
_cell.length_c   1.000
_cell.angle_alpha   90.00
_cell.angle_beta   90.00
_cell.angle_gamma   90.00
#
_symmetry.space_group_name_H-M   'P 1'
#
loop_
_entity.id
_entity.type
_entity.pdbx_description
1 polymer ?
#
loop_
_entity_poly.entity_id
_entity_poly.type
_entity_poly.pdbx_seq_one_letter_code
_entity_poly.pdbx_strand_id
1 'polypeptide(L)'
;MTEYSVVLGAGIAGLLAAAALADAGHRVSIIERDRLPENASARRGIPQGAHLHSLLAKGWQTMEELVPGLISDVVASGAHVLDDARLGARMHIQNGPYALNRTTRSPILRHWPPTK
;
A
#
# COMPACT_ATOMS: atom_id res chain seq x y z
N MET A 1 -32.70 8.91 -3.24
CA MET A 1 -32.17 9.66 -2.09
C MET A 1 -30.68 9.39 -2.05
N THR A 2 -29.83 10.41 -1.91
CA THR A 2 -28.39 10.20 -1.75
C THR A 2 -28.15 9.66 -0.35
N GLU A 3 -27.70 8.41 -0.25
CA GLU A 3 -27.35 7.80 1.03
C GLU A 3 -26.18 8.56 1.67
N TYR A 4 -26.24 8.77 2.98
CA TYR A 4 -25.19 9.46 3.72
C TYR A 4 -24.41 8.47 4.56
N SER A 5 -23.08 8.51 4.48
CA SER A 5 -22.21 7.57 5.18
C SER A 5 -21.10 8.30 5.93
N VAL A 6 -20.76 7.77 7.10
CA VAL A 6 -19.67 8.29 7.94
C VAL A 6 -18.59 7.23 8.02
N VAL A 7 -17.36 7.61 7.67
CA VAL A 7 -16.17 6.77 7.82
C VAL A 7 -15.35 7.30 8.98
N LEU A 8 -15.04 6.43 9.95
CA LEU A 8 -14.23 6.77 11.11
C LEU A 8 -12.77 6.35 10.84
N GLY A 9 -11.91 7.34 10.61
CA GLY A 9 -10.48 7.19 10.36
C GLY A 9 -10.07 7.59 8.94
N ALA A 10 -9.08 8.47 8.83
CA ALA A 10 -8.45 8.89 7.58
C ALA A 10 -7.13 8.14 7.32
N GLY A 11 -7.10 6.85 7.66
CA GLY A 11 -6.00 5.95 7.28
C GLY A 11 -6.27 5.34 5.90
N ILE A 12 -5.30 4.60 5.34
CA ILE A 12 -5.44 4.03 3.99
C ILE A 12 -6.72 3.22 3.81
N ALA A 13 -7.09 2.40 4.79
CA ALA A 13 -8.34 1.62 4.75
C ALA A 13 -9.59 2.51 4.75
N GLY A 14 -9.62 3.55 5.59
CA GLY A 14 -10.76 4.47 5.66
C GLY A 14 -10.89 5.34 4.42
N LEU A 15 -9.78 5.82 3.85
CA LEU A 15 -9.78 6.58 2.61
C LEU A 15 -10.25 5.73 1.42
N LEU A 16 -9.81 4.47 1.31
CA LEU A 16 -10.28 3.55 0.28
C LEU A 16 -11.76 3.19 0.46
N ALA A 17 -12.22 2.96 1.70
CA ALA A 17 -13.63 2.74 1.99
C ALA A 17 -14.48 3.96 1.61
N ALA A 18 -14.00 5.17 1.92
CA ALA A 18 -14.68 6.42 1.55
C ALA A 18 -14.74 6.59 0.03
N ALA A 19 -13.67 6.28 -0.69
CA ALA A 19 -13.64 6.32 -2.15
C ALA A 19 -14.65 5.33 -2.76
N ALA A 20 -14.69 4.09 -2.26
CA ALA A 20 -15.67 3.08 -2.71
C ALA A 20 -17.12 3.48 -2.43
N LEU A 21 -17.40 4.06 -1.25
CA LEU A 21 -18.74 4.57 -0.93
C LEU A 21 -19.12 5.75 -1.83
N ALA A 22 -18.18 6.65 -2.11
CA ALA A 22 -18.41 7.78 -3.00
C ALA A 22 -18.69 7.32 -4.44
N ASP A 23 -17.95 6.34 -4.95
CA ASP A 23 -18.19 5.71 -6.26
C ASP A 23 -19.57 5.04 -6.33
N ALA A 24 -20.02 4.43 -5.22
CA ALA A 24 -21.38 3.90 -5.08
C ALA A 24 -22.47 5.00 -4.94
N GLY A 25 -22.12 6.28 -5.01
CA GLY A 25 -23.05 7.40 -4.98
C GLY A 25 -23.42 7.92 -3.59
N HIS A 26 -22.69 7.52 -2.55
CA HIS A 26 -22.92 8.02 -1.19
C HIS A 26 -22.30 9.41 -1.00
N ARG A 27 -22.96 10.26 -0.20
CA ARG A 27 -22.32 11.44 0.37
C ARG A 27 -21.54 11.02 1.61
N VAL A 28 -20.22 11.04 1.54
CA VAL A 28 -19.35 10.52 2.61
C VAL A 28 -18.76 11.65 3.44
N SER A 29 -18.77 11.50 4.77
CA SER A 29 -17.97 12.31 5.69
C SER A 29 -16.95 11.45 6.41
N ILE A 30 -15.70 11.90 6.45
CA ILE A 30 -14.60 11.21 7.11
C ILE A 30 -14.30 11.94 8.41
N ILE A 31 -14.28 11.20 9.53
CA ILE A 31 -13.94 11.74 10.84
C ILE A 31 -12.62 11.13 11.26
N GLU A 32 -11.61 11.96 11.47
CA GLU A 32 -10.31 11.55 11.97
C GLU A 32 -10.05 12.20 13.33
N ARG A 33 -9.49 11.42 14.25
CA ARG A 33 -9.17 11.89 15.61
C ARG A 33 -7.89 12.73 15.59
N ASP A 34 -6.91 12.33 14.79
CA ASP A 34 -5.64 13.03 14.68
C ASP A 34 -5.79 14.32 13.84
N ARG A 35 -4.98 15.34 14.14
CA ARG A 35 -4.78 16.45 13.21
C ARG A 35 -3.97 15.94 12.01
N LEU A 36 -4.50 16.13 10.81
CA LEU A 36 -3.79 15.74 9.59
C LEU A 36 -2.61 16.70 9.35
N PRO A 37 -1.39 16.16 9.13
CA PRO A 37 -0.23 16.98 8.78
C PRO A 37 -0.35 17.48 7.33
N GLU A 38 0.34 18.58 7.00
CA GLU A 38 0.43 19.09 5.63
C GLU A 38 1.25 18.19 4.71
N ASN A 39 2.19 17.42 5.28
CA ASN A 39 3.09 16.52 4.57
C ASN A 39 2.99 15.09 5.13
N ALA A 40 3.47 14.10 4.37
CA ALA A 40 3.51 12.71 4.83
C ALA A 40 4.40 12.56 6.08
N SER A 41 3.77 12.40 7.24
CA SER A 41 4.46 12.21 8.52
C SER A 41 3.77 11.16 9.38
N ALA A 42 4.54 10.52 10.27
CA ALA A 42 3.98 9.60 11.25
C ALA A 42 2.93 10.29 12.13
N ARG A 43 1.86 9.56 12.45
CA ARG A 43 0.75 10.05 13.29
C ARG A 43 0.33 9.00 14.29
N ARG A 44 -0.15 9.47 15.45
CA ARG A 44 -0.47 8.61 16.61
C ARG A 44 -1.53 7.55 16.30
N GLY A 45 -2.51 7.88 15.45
CA GLY A 45 -3.59 7.00 15.01
C GLY A 45 -3.18 5.96 13.95
N ILE A 46 -1.98 6.05 13.38
CA ILE A 46 -1.39 5.02 12.51
C ILE A 46 0.01 4.68 13.00
N PRO A 47 0.15 3.95 14.14
CA PRO A 47 1.46 3.59 14.66
C PRO A 47 2.27 2.75 13.67
N GLN A 48 1.60 2.00 12.79
CA GLN A 48 2.24 1.19 11.75
C GLN A 48 2.69 2.02 10.53
N GLY A 49 2.33 3.30 10.43
CA GLY A 49 2.52 4.11 9.23
C GLY A 49 3.98 4.29 8.82
N ALA A 50 4.91 4.17 9.77
CA ALA A 50 6.35 4.23 9.52
C ALA A 50 6.95 2.89 9.04
N HIS A 51 6.19 1.80 9.05
CA HIS A 51 6.64 0.50 8.58
C HIS A 51 6.57 0.40 7.06
N LEU A 52 7.29 -0.57 6.50
CA LEU A 52 7.22 -0.90 5.08
C LEU A 52 5.81 -1.45 4.76
N HIS A 53 5.15 -0.86 3.76
CA HIS A 53 3.88 -1.34 3.23
C HIS A 53 4.06 -1.74 1.77
N SER A 54 4.34 -3.01 1.52
CA SER A 54 4.36 -3.55 0.17
C SER A 54 2.93 -3.84 -0.30
N LEU A 55 2.52 -3.25 -1.42
CA LEU A 55 1.25 -3.57 -2.05
C LEU A 55 1.40 -4.83 -2.92
N LEU A 56 0.42 -5.73 -2.81
CA LEU A 56 0.29 -6.84 -3.74
C LEU A 56 -0.05 -6.30 -5.14
N ALA A 57 0.32 -7.04 -6.19
CA ALA A 57 0.14 -6.61 -7.57
C ALA A 57 -1.31 -6.21 -7.89
N LYS A 58 -2.30 -7.01 -7.48
CA LYS A 58 -3.71 -6.64 -7.68
C LYS A 58 -4.16 -5.49 -6.77
N GLY A 59 -3.55 -5.35 -5.59
CA GLY A 59 -3.88 -4.30 -4.63
C GLY A 59 -3.65 -2.91 -5.19
N TRP A 60 -2.47 -2.63 -5.73
CA TRP A 60 -2.19 -1.31 -6.32
C TRP A 60 -3.03 -1.05 -7.58
N GLN A 61 -3.31 -2.07 -8.40
CA GLN A 61 -4.16 -1.95 -9.59
C GLN A 61 -5.59 -1.56 -9.20
N THR A 62 -6.17 -2.24 -8.21
CA THR A 62 -7.51 -1.91 -7.70
C THR A 62 -7.56 -0.52 -7.08
N MET A 63 -6.50 -0.08 -6.40
CA MET A 63 -6.43 1.28 -5.87
C MET A 63 -6.40 2.34 -6.99
N GLU A 64 -5.67 2.08 -8.08
CA GLU A 64 -5.62 2.97 -9.26
C GLU A 64 -6.96 3.00 -10.01
N GLU A 65 -7.63 1.86 -10.16
CA GLU A 65 -8.99 1.77 -10.73
C GLU A 65 -9.99 2.59 -9.90
N LEU A 66 -9.89 2.52 -8.56
CA LEU A 66 -10.80 3.21 -7.65
C LEU A 66 -10.50 4.72 -7.52
N VAL A 67 -9.23 5.10 -7.56
CA VAL A 67 -8.78 6.49 -7.45
C VAL A 67 -7.75 6.75 -8.55
N PRO A 68 -8.20 7.16 -9.76
CA PRO A 68 -7.29 7.39 -10.89
C PRO A 68 -6.21 8.42 -10.57
N GLY A 69 -4.96 8.10 -10.88
CA GLY A 69 -3.78 8.94 -10.62
C GLY A 69 -3.10 8.68 -9.27
N LEU A 70 -3.72 7.92 -8.36
CA LEU A 70 -3.20 7.70 -7.01
C LEU A 70 -1.78 7.15 -6.99
N ILE A 71 -1.47 6.18 -7.85
CA ILE A 71 -0.14 5.58 -7.85
C ILE A 71 0.91 6.59 -8.31
N SER A 72 0.59 7.42 -9.30
CA SER A 72 1.50 8.47 -9.76
C SER A 72 1.78 9.51 -8.67
N ASP A 73 0.75 9.91 -7.91
CA ASP A 73 0.88 10.86 -6.80
C ASP A 73 1.71 10.28 -5.64
N VAL A 74 1.50 9.00 -5.33
CA VAL A 74 2.24 8.30 -4.27
C VAL A 74 3.72 8.13 -4.66
N VAL A 75 4.01 7.84 -5.92
CA VAL A 75 5.40 7.78 -6.44
C VAL A 75 6.04 9.17 -6.43
N ALA A 76 5.33 10.21 -6.85
CA ALA A 76 5.80 11.60 -6.78
C ALA A 76 6.08 12.04 -5.33
N SER A 77 5.37 11.47 -4.37
CA SER A 77 5.55 11.67 -2.93
C SER A 77 6.68 10.83 -2.31
N GLY A 78 7.42 10.05 -3.11
CA GLY A 78 8.61 9.31 -2.69
C GLY A 78 8.45 7.80 -2.54
N ALA A 79 7.30 7.22 -2.90
CA ALA A 79 7.14 5.77 -2.92
C ALA A 79 7.98 5.13 -4.03
N HIS A 80 8.44 3.90 -3.79
CA HIS A 80 9.23 3.14 -4.75
C HIS A 80 8.37 2.14 -5.51
N VAL A 81 8.44 2.21 -6.85
CA VAL A 81 7.94 1.14 -7.72
C VAL A 81 8.97 0.01 -7.72
N LEU A 82 8.55 -1.13 -7.22
CA LEU A 82 9.32 -2.36 -7.25
C LEU A 82 9.03 -3.08 -8.58
N ASP A 83 9.80 -2.77 -9.62
CA ASP A 83 9.82 -3.57 -10.86
C ASP A 83 10.85 -4.72 -10.75
N ASP A 84 10.59 -5.82 -11.47
CA ASP A 84 11.34 -7.07 -11.39
C ASP A 84 12.85 -6.91 -11.73
N ALA A 85 13.21 -5.90 -12.55
CA ALA A 85 14.59 -5.61 -12.90
C ALA A 85 15.33 -4.81 -11.81
N ARG A 86 14.60 -4.07 -10.95
CA ARG A 86 15.15 -3.27 -9.83
C ARG A 86 15.04 -3.94 -8.47
N LEU A 87 14.12 -4.89 -8.30
CA LEU A 87 13.89 -5.64 -7.06
C LEU A 87 15.10 -6.46 -6.59
N GLY A 88 15.83 -7.05 -7.55
CA GLY A 88 16.93 -7.99 -7.28
C GLY A 88 18.11 -7.42 -6.48
N ALA A 89 18.29 -6.10 -6.47
CA ALA A 89 19.46 -5.46 -5.84
C ALA A 89 19.21 -4.92 -4.42
N ARG A 90 17.95 -4.79 -3.96
CA ARG A 90 17.63 -4.05 -2.72
C ARG A 90 16.73 -4.78 -1.73
N MET A 91 16.14 -5.92 -2.10
CA MET A 91 15.20 -6.63 -1.23
C MET A 91 15.63 -8.09 -1.00
N HIS A 92 15.70 -8.49 0.27
CA HIS A 92 15.85 -9.89 0.66
C HIS A 92 14.51 -10.37 1.24
N ILE A 93 13.90 -11.36 0.60
CA ILE A 93 12.70 -12.03 1.09
C ILE A 93 13.05 -13.49 1.33
N GLN A 94 12.92 -13.93 2.58
CA GLN A 94 13.07 -15.32 2.99
C GLN A 94 11.85 -15.75 3.81
N ASN A 95 11.21 -16.82 3.37
CA ASN A 95 10.10 -17.47 4.08
C ASN A 95 10.57 -18.85 4.53
N GLY A 96 11.08 -18.95 5.76
CA GLY A 96 11.68 -20.17 6.30
C GLY A 96 12.92 -20.59 5.50
N PRO A 97 13.04 -21.84 5.03
CA PRO A 97 14.19 -22.25 4.24
C PRO A 97 14.13 -21.69 2.81
N TYR A 98 13.06 -21.01 2.38
CA TYR A 98 12.92 -20.58 0.99
C TYR A 98 13.27 -19.10 0.82
N ALA A 99 14.25 -18.80 -0.03
CA ALA A 99 14.56 -17.42 -0.43
C ALA A 99 14.02 -17.13 -1.83
N LEU A 100 13.55 -15.90 -2.06
CA LEU A 100 13.20 -15.42 -3.39
C LEU A 100 14.48 -15.42 -4.25
N ASN A 101 14.52 -16.26 -5.29
CA ASN A 101 15.70 -16.44 -6.12
C ASN A 101 15.88 -15.27 -7.11
N ARG A 102 17.07 -14.65 -7.08
CA ARG A 102 17.41 -13.36 -7.70
C ARG A 102 17.95 -13.43 -9.12
N THR A 103 18.13 -14.63 -9.69
CA THR A 103 18.93 -14.83 -10.90
C THR A 103 18.18 -15.42 -12.10
N THR A 104 16.88 -15.70 -11.99
CA THR A 104 16.11 -16.27 -13.11
C THR A 104 14.84 -15.48 -13.34
N ARG A 105 14.49 -15.33 -14.63
CA ARG A 105 13.31 -14.67 -15.21
C ARG A 105 11.94 -15.23 -14.75
N SER A 106 11.93 -16.00 -13.67
CA SER A 106 10.76 -16.64 -13.06
C SER A 106 11.01 -16.78 -11.54
N PRO A 107 10.09 -16.31 -10.68
CA PRO A 107 10.25 -16.33 -9.24
C PRO A 107 9.95 -17.74 -8.70
N ILE A 108 10.96 -18.61 -8.71
CA ILE A 108 10.87 -19.93 -8.08
C ILE A 108 11.52 -19.85 -6.70
N LEU A 109 10.81 -20.24 -5.65
CA LEU A 109 11.33 -20.40 -4.29
C LEU A 109 12.44 -21.47 -4.30
N ARG A 110 13.68 -21.12 -3.93
CA ARG A 110 14.76 -22.10 -3.71
C ARG A 110 15.09 -22.22 -2.24
N HIS A 111 15.41 -23.45 -1.82
CA HIS A 111 15.96 -23.72 -0.51
C HIS A 111 17.30 -22.97 -0.33
N TRP A 112 17.38 -22.12 0.68
CA TRP A 112 18.57 -21.37 1.09
C TRP A 112 19.44 -22.28 1.97
N PRO A 113 20.73 -22.50 1.65
CA PRO A 113 21.59 -23.32 2.49
C PRO A 113 21.89 -22.60 3.81
N PRO A 114 21.93 -23.31 4.96
CA PRO A 114 22.30 -22.69 6.22
C PRO A 114 23.75 -22.17 6.13
N THR A 115 23.95 -20.90 6.46
CA THR A 115 25.30 -20.37 6.72
C THR A 115 25.76 -20.92 8.06
N LYS A 116 26.94 -21.56 8.07
CA LYS A 116 27.66 -21.88 9.30
C LYS A 116 27.99 -20.60 10.07
#